data_AF-A0A3D4XAP0-F1
#
_entry.id   AF-A0A3D4XAP0-F1
#
_cell.length_a   1.000
_cell.length_b   1.000
_cell.length_c   1.000
_cell.angle_alpha   90.00
_cell.angle_beta   90.00
_cell.angle_gamma   90.00
#
_symmetry.space_group_name_H-M   'P 1'
#
loop_
_entity.id
_entity.type
_entity.pdbx_description
1 polymer ?
#
loop_
_entity_poly.entity_id
_entity_poly.type
_entity_poly.pdbx_seq_one_letter_code
_entity_poly.pdbx_strand_id
1 'polypeptide(L)' 'VDAVGACVGMNGSRVNTIVAELGGEKIDIINWNENPALLIENALSPAKVITVLADPDEKDALVIVPDYQLSLAIG' A
#
# COMPACT_ATOMS: atom_id res chain seq x y z
N VAL A 1 17.17 -8.16 0.07
CA VAL A 1 17.10 -6.98 -0.83
C VAL A 1 15.92 -6.16 -0.36
N ASP A 2 16.07 -4.84 -0.17
CA ASP A 2 14.92 -3.95 0.05
C ASP A 2 14.19 -3.78 -1.29
N ALA A 3 13.02 -4.41 -1.42
CA ALA A 3 12.27 -4.46 -2.67
C ALA A 3 11.73 -3.07 -3.05
N VAL A 4 11.14 -2.35 -2.09
CA VAL A 4 10.58 -1.02 -2.34
C VAL A 4 11.69 -0.05 -2.73
N GLY A 5 12.80 0.00 -1.98
CA GLY A 5 13.94 0.84 -2.34
C GLY A 5 14.53 0.49 -3.71
N ALA A 6 14.56 -0.81 -4.04
CA ALA A 6 14.99 -1.30 -5.35
C ALA A 6 14.02 -0.91 -6.50
N CYS A 7 12.75 -0.64 -6.24
CA CYS A 7 11.81 -0.13 -7.25
C CYS A 7 11.77 1.40 -7.31
N VAL A 8 11.88 2.08 -6.16
CA VAL A 8 11.79 3.55 -6.03
C VAL A 8 13.04 4.24 -6.59
N GLY A 9 14.24 3.71 -6.28
CA GLY A 9 15.51 4.36 -6.63
C GLY A 9 15.86 5.56 -5.75
N MET A 10 17.05 6.12 -5.94
CA MET A 10 17.49 7.29 -5.20
C MET A 10 16.49 8.45 -5.38
N ASN A 11 15.92 8.93 -4.29
CA ASN A 11 14.92 10.01 -4.29
C ASN A 11 13.76 9.78 -5.28
N GLY A 12 13.35 8.52 -5.50
CA GLY A 12 12.23 8.20 -6.40
C GLY A 12 12.56 8.22 -7.88
N SER A 13 13.83 8.33 -8.26
CA SER A 13 14.23 8.50 -9.67
C SER A 13 13.64 7.45 -10.62
N ARG A 14 13.56 6.19 -10.19
CA ARG A 14 13.04 5.10 -11.02
C ARG A 14 11.54 5.14 -11.14
N VAL A 15 10.82 5.22 -10.01
CA VAL A 15 9.35 5.28 -10.03
C VAL A 15 8.84 6.53 -10.73
N ASN A 16 9.49 7.68 -10.54
CA ASN A 16 9.10 8.93 -11.19
C ASN A 16 9.23 8.87 -12.71
N THR A 17 10.21 8.11 -13.23
CA THR A 17 10.34 7.88 -14.68
C THR A 17 9.13 7.12 -15.22
N ILE A 18 8.70 6.07 -14.53
CA ILE A 18 7.53 5.26 -14.91
C ILE A 18 6.24 6.08 -14.81
N VAL A 19 6.05 6.84 -13.73
CA VAL A 19 4.90 7.74 -13.57
C VAL A 19 4.81 8.75 -14.73
N ALA A 20 5.95 9.30 -15.17
CA ALA A 20 5.99 10.20 -16.31
C ALA A 20 5.61 9.51 -17.63
N GLU A 21 6.07 8.27 -17.85
CA GLU A 21 5.69 7.46 -19.02
C GLU A 21 4.20 7.10 -19.03
N LEU A 22 3.58 6.94 -17.85
CA LEU A 22 2.15 6.71 -17.68
C LEU A 22 1.32 8.02 -17.62
N GLY A 23 1.89 9.16 -18.00
CA GLY A 23 1.15 10.42 -18.08
C GLY A 23 0.73 11.00 -16.73
N GLY A 24 1.46 10.69 -15.66
CA GLY A 24 1.18 11.19 -14.31
C GLY A 24 0.25 10.30 -13.48
N GLU A 25 -0.01 9.07 -13.93
CA GLU A 25 -0.75 8.08 -13.14
C GLU A 25 -0.04 7.82 -11.79
N LYS A 26 -0.80 7.80 -10.69
CA LYS A 26 -0.27 7.53 -9.36
C LYS A 26 0.06 6.05 -9.23
N ILE A 27 1.27 5.73 -8.77
CA ILE A 27 1.74 4.37 -8.55
C ILE A 27 2.16 4.23 -7.09
N ASP A 28 1.57 3.25 -6.40
CA ASP A 28 1.99 2.84 -5.07
C ASP A 28 2.81 1.55 -5.14
N ILE A 29 3.93 1.52 -4.42
CA ILE A 29 4.82 0.36 -4.33
C ILE A 29 4.82 -0.07 -2.87
N ILE A 30 4.31 -1.28 -2.62
CA ILE A 30 4.14 -1.81 -1.27
C ILE A 30 5.01 -3.05 -1.07
N ASN A 31 5.35 -3.35 0.18
CA ASN A 31 5.98 -4.61 0.52
C ASN A 31 4.92 -5.72 0.49
N TRP A 32 5.20 -6.79 -0.25
CA TRP A 32 4.39 -7.99 -0.21
C TRP A 32 4.58 -8.75 1.11
N ASN A 33 3.55 -9.48 1.54
CA ASN A 33 3.62 -10.37 2.69
C ASN A 33 2.74 -11.63 2.47
N GLU A 34 3.18 -12.79 2.97
CA GLU A 34 2.38 -14.02 2.97
C GLU A 34 1.17 -13.94 3.88
N ASN A 35 1.29 -13.19 4.99
CA ASN A 35 0.18 -12.95 5.89
C ASN A 35 -0.79 -11.92 5.25
N PRO A 36 -2.03 -12.31 4.93
CA PRO A 36 -2.99 -11.42 4.29
C PRO A 36 -3.26 -10.14 5.10
N ALA A 37 -3.26 -10.22 6.43
CA ALA A 37 -3.47 -9.04 7.27
C ALA A 37 -2.37 -7.99 7.08
N LEU A 38 -1.10 -8.42 7.03
CA LEU A 38 0.04 -7.54 6.80
C LEU A 38 0.08 -7.01 5.35
N LEU A 39 -0.33 -7.83 4.38
CA LEU A 39 -0.41 -7.40 2.99
C LEU A 39 -1.48 -6.31 2.81
N ILE A 40 -2.66 -6.49 3.41
CA ILE A 40 -3.75 -5.51 3.38
C ILE A 40 -3.34 -4.21 4.10
N GLU A 41 -2.67 -4.31 5.26
CA GLU A 41 -2.13 -3.15 5.96
C GLU A 41 -1.16 -2.35 5.07
N ASN A 42 -0.22 -3.03 4.40
CA ASN A 42 0.72 -2.38 3.50
C ASN A 42 0.01 -1.72 2.30
N ALA A 43 -1.05 -2.34 1.79
CA ALA A 43 -1.81 -1.84 0.64
C ALA A 43 -2.61 -0.56 0.93
N LEU A 44 -2.92 -0.29 2.19
CA LEU A 44 -3.65 0.92 2.61
C LEU A 44 -2.73 2.11 2.91
N SER A 45 -1.41 1.95 2.74
CA SER A 45 -0.47 3.07 2.83
C SER A 45 -0.90 4.21 1.89
N PRO A 46 -0.94 5.47 2.35
CA PRO A 46 -0.33 5.99 3.57
C PRO A 46 -1.23 6.03 4.82
N ALA A 47 -2.45 5.50 4.76
CA ALA A 47 -3.31 5.43 5.93
C ALA A 47 -2.75 4.44 6.95
N LYS A 48 -2.86 4.77 8.25
CA LYS A 48 -2.41 3.90 9.34
C LYS A 48 -3.57 3.01 9.76
N VAL A 49 -3.33 1.72 9.74
CA VAL A 49 -4.28 0.71 10.18
C VAL A 49 -4.07 0.43 11.66
N ILE A 50 -5.16 0.34 12.42
CA ILE A 50 -5.16 -0.08 13.82
C ILE A 50 -5.22 -1.60 13.89
N THR A 51 -6.07 -2.22 13.06
CA THR A 51 -6.28 -3.67 13.05
C THR A 51 -6.82 -4.11 11.68
N VAL A 52 -6.36 -5.27 11.22
CA VAL A 52 -6.95 -6.02 10.10
C VAL A 52 -7.42 -7.38 10.61
N LEU A 53 -8.69 -7.70 10.37
CA LEU A 53 -9.25 -9.03 10.55
C LEU A 53 -9.53 -9.59 9.15
N ALA A 54 -8.66 -10.47 8.67
CA ALA A 54 -8.76 -11.06 7.33
C ALA A 54 -9.33 -12.48 7.40
N ASP A 55 -10.25 -12.79 6.50
CA ASP A 55 -10.73 -14.13 6.19
C ASP A 55 -10.12 -14.56 4.85
N PRO A 56 -9.08 -15.41 4.84
CA PRO A 56 -8.41 -15.80 3.60
C PRO A 56 -9.27 -16.71 2.71
N ASP A 57 -10.22 -17.44 3.30
CA ASP A 57 -11.05 -18.41 2.58
C ASP A 57 -12.16 -17.67 1.81
N GLU A 58 -12.84 -16.73 2.49
CA GLU A 58 -13.86 -15.87 1.87
C GLU A 58 -13.26 -14.68 1.09
N LYS A 59 -11.95 -14.41 1.26
CA LYS A 59 -11.21 -13.26 0.69
C LYS A 59 -11.76 -11.90 1.09
N ASP A 60 -12.32 -11.81 2.29
CA ASP A 60 -12.85 -10.59 2.87
C ASP A 60 -11.99 -10.12 4.05
N ALA A 61 -12.06 -8.83 4.38
CA ALA A 61 -11.39 -8.30 5.55
C ALA A 61 -12.13 -7.12 6.18
N LEU A 62 -12.11 -7.05 7.51
CA LEU A 62 -12.49 -5.86 8.28
C LEU A 62 -11.22 -5.10 8.67
N VAL A 63 -11.13 -3.86 8.20
CA VAL A 63 -10.02 -2.95 8.49
C VAL A 63 -10.53 -1.83 9.41
N ILE A 64 -9.83 -1.61 10.52
CA ILE A 64 -10.10 -0.53 11.46
C ILE A 64 -8.99 0.51 11.32
N VAL A 65 -9.38 1.76 11.04
CA VAL A 65 -8.49 2.92 10.93
C VAL A 65 -8.95 4.02 11.89
N PRO A 66 -8.08 4.98 12.27
CA PRO A 66 -8.52 6.15 13.02
C PRO A 66 -9.51 7.00 12.22
N ASP A 67 -10.51 7.58 12.89
CA ASP A 67 -11.55 8.39 12.24
C ASP A 67 -10.99 9.49 11.34
N TYR A 68 -9.92 10.15 11.78
CA TYR A 68 -9.27 11.23 11.02
C TYR A 68 -8.53 10.75 9.76
N GLN A 69 -8.37 9.44 9.56
CA GLN A 69 -7.80 8.85 8.35
C GLN A 69 -8.81 8.06 7.53
N LEU A 70 -10.09 8.02 7.93
CA LEU A 70 -11.11 7.26 7.20
C LEU A 70 -11.19 7.71 5.73
N SER A 71 -11.22 9.02 5.48
CA SER A 71 -11.22 9.56 4.12
C SER A 71 -9.94 9.20 3.35
N LEU A 72 -8.78 9.25 4.01
CA LEU A 72 -7.49 8.92 3.38
C LEU A 72 -7.39 7.43 3.02
N ALA A 73 -7.93 6.56 3.87
CA ALA A 73 -7.93 5.11 3.66
C ALA A 73 -8.87 4.68 2.51
N ILE A 74 -9.96 5.43 2.28
CA ILE A 74 -10.91 5.18 1.20
C ILE A 74 -10.44 5.78 -0.12
N GLY A 75 -9.79 6.96 -0.07
CA GLY A 75 -9.38 7.75 -1.24
C GLY A 75 -10.27 8.96 -1.48
#